data_AF-A0A1M6JKR5-F1
#
_entry.id   AF-A0A1M6JKR5-F1
#
_cell.length_a   1.000
_cell.length_b   1.000
_cell.length_c   1.000
_cell.angle_alpha   90.00
_cell.angle_beta   90.00
_cell.angle_gamma   90.00
#
_symmetry.space_group_name_H-M   'P 1'
#
loop_
_entity.id
_entity.type
_entity.pdbx_description
1 polymer ?
#
loop_
_entity_poly.entity_id
_entity_poly.type
_entity_poly.pdbx_seq_one_letter_code
_entity_poly.pdbx_strand_id
1 'polypeptide(L)' 'MAGLQVAAGERLLRSKSVFGESAATGLSKTQCYRLIQRGEFPAPLKIGARAVAWRASEVQAWIDARPVKGGDHD' A
#
# COMPACT_ATOMS: atom_id res chain seq x y z
N MET A 1 19.97 5.15 -8.07
CA MET A 1 19.08 6.17 -7.49
C MET A 1 17.84 6.24 -8.37
N ALA A 2 16.81 5.43 -8.11
CA ALA A 2 15.57 5.47 -8.89
C ALA A 2 14.84 6.77 -8.51
N GLY A 3 14.97 7.78 -9.37
CA GLY A 3 14.23 9.02 -9.28
C GLY A 3 12.75 8.68 -9.23
N LEU A 4 12.10 9.12 -8.16
CA LEU A 4 10.70 8.91 -7.95
C LEU A 4 9.90 9.79 -8.93
N GLN A 5 9.75 9.33 -10.17
CA GLN A 5 8.89 9.98 -11.15
C GLN A 5 7.44 9.73 -10.73
N VAL A 6 6.84 10.68 -10.02
CA VAL A 6 5.39 10.70 -9.81
C VAL A 6 4.79 11.17 -11.13
N ALA A 7 4.03 10.31 -11.81
CA ALA A 7 3.31 10.71 -13.01
C ALA A 7 2.30 11.81 -12.64
N ALA A 8 2.24 12.89 -13.41
CA ALA A 8 1.31 13.99 -13.16
C ALA A 8 -0.13 13.44 -13.19
N GLY A 9 -0.82 13.49 -12.04
CA GLY A 9 -2.17 12.96 -11.85
C GLY A 9 -2.28 11.74 -10.92
N GLU A 10 -1.16 11.17 -10.46
CA GLU A 10 -1.20 9.99 -9.61
C GLU A 10 -1.65 10.30 -8.17
N ARG A 11 -2.73 9.65 -7.72
CA ARG A 11 -3.28 9.83 -6.37
C ARG A 11 -2.38 9.12 -5.35
N LEU A 12 -2.03 9.85 -4.28
CA LEU A 12 -1.31 9.30 -3.14
C LEU A 12 -2.28 8.87 -2.03
N LEU A 13 -2.18 7.62 -1.60
CA LEU A 13 -2.95 7.04 -0.51
C LEU A 13 -2.20 7.23 0.80
N ARG A 14 -2.84 7.84 1.80
CA ARG A 14 -2.27 7.99 3.15
C ARG A 14 -2.35 6.65 3.88
N SER A 15 -1.56 6.49 4.93
CA SER A 15 -1.51 5.26 5.74
C SER A 15 -2.89 4.69 6.11
N LYS A 16 -3.83 5.53 6.56
CA LYS A 16 -5.21 5.12 6.89
C LYS A 16 -6.00 4.53 5.71
N SER A 17 -5.71 4.95 4.49
CA SER A 17 -6.38 4.42 3.28
C SER A 17 -5.75 3.12 2.80
N VAL A 18 -4.48 2.89 3.13
CA VAL A 18 -3.72 1.71 2.71
C VAL A 18 -3.91 0.54 3.66
N PHE A 19 -3.92 0.77 4.97
CA PHE A 19 -4.12 -0.28 6.00
C PHE A 19 -4.94 0.26 7.18
N GLY A 20 -5.66 -0.63 7.87
CA GLY A 20 -6.61 -0.29 8.93
C GLY A 20 -7.98 -0.95 8.73
N GLU A 21 -8.92 -0.67 9.63
CA GLU A 21 -10.24 -1.34 9.69
C GLU A 21 -11.10 -1.15 8.43
N SER A 22 -10.94 -0.03 7.71
CA SER A 22 -11.68 0.28 6.47
C SER A 22 -10.76 0.44 5.25
N ALA A 23 -9.57 -0.14 5.29
CA ALA A 23 -8.59 0.04 4.23
C ALA A 23 -8.82 -0.88 3.03
N ALA A 24 -8.46 -0.39 1.83
CA ALA A 24 -8.67 -1.12 0.57
C ALA A 24 -7.92 -2.46 0.51
N THR A 25 -6.86 -2.65 1.29
CA THR A 25 -6.05 -3.87 1.29
C THR A 25 -6.51 -4.93 2.30
N GLY A 26 -7.40 -4.57 3.23
CA GLY A 26 -7.79 -5.44 4.36
C GLY A 26 -6.64 -5.79 5.31
N LEU A 27 -5.49 -5.11 5.22
CA LEU A 27 -4.32 -5.39 6.06
C LEU A 27 -4.37 -4.62 7.38
N SER A 28 -3.98 -5.30 8.45
CA SER A 28 -3.55 -4.64 9.67
C SER A 28 -2.26 -3.85 9.45
N LYS A 29 -2.02 -2.82 10.28
CA LYS A 29 -0.76 -2.04 10.26
C LYS A 29 0.47 -2.93 10.34
N THR A 30 0.47 -3.90 11.25
CA THR A 30 1.61 -4.82 11.46
C THR A 30 1.85 -5.71 10.25
N GLN A 31 0.79 -6.26 9.64
CA GLN A 31 0.93 -7.04 8.41
C GLN A 31 1.49 -6.21 7.26
N CYS A 32 1.01 -4.98 7.07
CA CYS A 32 1.53 -4.07 6.05
C CYS A 32 3.05 -3.89 6.19
N TYR A 33 3.53 -3.51 7.38
CA TYR A 33 4.97 -3.32 7.61
C TYR A 33 5.77 -4.62 7.46
N ARG A 34 5.20 -5.77 7.85
CA ARG A 34 5.84 -7.08 7.63
C ARG A 34 6.00 -7.39 6.14
N LEU A 35 4.98 -7.12 5.32
CA LEU A 35 5.05 -7.33 3.88
C LEU A 35 6.03 -6.35 3.22
N ILE A 36 6.09 -5.10 3.69
CA ILE A 36 7.09 -4.12 3.24
C ILE A 36 8.50 -4.64 3.55
N GLN A 37 8.76 -5.15 4.76
CA GLN A 37 10.05 -5.73 5.12
C GLN A 37 10.43 -6.94 4.26
N ARG A 38 9.44 -7.69 3.78
CA ARG A 38 9.63 -8.84 2.90
C ARG A 38 9.73 -8.47 1.42
N GLY A 39 9.53 -7.20 1.06
CA GLY A 39 9.47 -6.76 -0.33
C GLY A 39 8.19 -7.21 -1.07
N GLU A 40 7.19 -7.68 -0.32
CA GLU A 40 5.92 -8.19 -0.86
C GLU A 40 4.84 -7.11 -0.95
N PHE A 41 5.10 -5.88 -0.47
CA PHE A 41 4.16 -4.75 -0.54
C PHE A 41 4.88 -3.47 -0.98
N PRO A 42 4.22 -2.56 -1.72
CA PRO A 42 4.84 -1.33 -2.17
C PRO A 42 5.45 -0.50 -1.02
N ALA A 43 6.64 0.04 -1.26
CA ALA A 43 7.34 0.84 -0.26
C ALA A 43 6.63 2.18 -0.03
N PRO A 44 6.55 2.67 1.22
CA PRO A 44 6.00 3.98 1.51
C PRO A 44 6.88 5.11 0.93
N LEU A 45 6.21 6.08 0.34
CA LEU A 45 6.78 7.36 -0.05
C LEU A 45 6.72 8.33 1.12
N LYS A 46 7.87 8.92 1.45
CA LYS A 46 7.94 9.96 2.49
C LYS A 46 7.48 11.29 1.91
N ILE A 47 6.34 11.79 2.38
CA ILE A 47 5.76 13.07 1.96
C ILE A 47 5.91 14.18 3.01
N GLY A 48 6.56 13.87 4.14
CA GLY A 48 6.87 14.82 5.20
C GLY A 48 7.62 14.18 6.36
N ALA A 49 7.93 14.95 7.39
CA ALA A 49 8.75 14.50 8.52
C ALA A 49 8.19 13.24 9.22
N ARG A 50 6.87 13.18 9.40
CA ARG A 50 6.15 12.04 10.02
C ARG A 50 5.09 11.44 9.11
N ALA A 51 5.09 11.82 7.84
CA ALA A 51 4.01 11.54 6.90
C ALA A 51 4.52 10.65 5.77
N VAL A 52 3.85 9.52 5.58
CA VAL A 52 4.08 8.61 4.45
C VAL A 52 2.80 8.44 3.64
N ALA A 53 2.97 8.07 2.37
CA ALA A 53 1.90 7.71 1.46
C ALA A 53 2.34 6.59 0.52
N TRP A 54 1.40 6.01 -0.21
CA TRP A 54 1.63 5.02 -1.25
C TRP A 54 1.04 5.52 -2.56
N ARG A 55 1.59 5.10 -3.70
CA ARG A 55 0.95 5.35 -4.98
C ARG A 55 -0.30 4.48 -5.08
N ALA A 56 -1.43 5.10 -5.46
CA ALA A 56 -2.67 4.37 -5.63
C ALA A 56 -2.51 3.24 -6.65
N SER A 57 -1.80 3.48 -7.76
CA SER A 57 -1.59 2.49 -8.81
C SER A 57 -0.77 1.29 -8.32
N GLU A 58 0.25 1.50 -7.50
CA GLU A 58 1.06 0.39 -6.96
C GLU A 58 0.26 -0.45 -5.96
N VAL A 59 -0.53 0.19 -5.09
CA VAL A 59 -1.40 -0.51 -4.15
C VAL A 59 -2.48 -1.28 -4.92
N GLN A 60 -3.08 -0.68 -5.94
CA GLN A 60 -4.07 -1.33 -6.79
C GLN A 60 -3.46 -2.52 -7.54
N ALA A 61 -2.33 -2.33 -8.20
CA ALA A 61 -1.61 -3.40 -8.89
C ALA A 61 -1.26 -4.56 -7.93
N TRP A 62 -0.90 -4.25 -6.68
CA TRP A 62 -0.68 -5.27 -5.66
C TRP A 62 -1.96 -6.02 -5.25
N ILE A 63 -3.11 -5.31 -5.16
CA ILE A 63 -4.42 -5.94 -4.90
C ILE A 63 -4.79 -6.86 -6.07
N ASP A 64 -4.65 -6.39 -7.31
CA ASP A 64 -4.94 -7.17 -8.54
C ASP A 64 -4.01 -8.37 -8.71
N ALA A 65 -2.74 -8.24 -8.30
CA ALA A 65 -1.77 -9.34 -8.36
C ALA A 65 -2.01 -10.42 -7.30
N ARG A 66 -2.79 -10.13 -6.25
CA ARG A 66 -3.16 -11.17 -5.28
C ARG A 66 -4.20 -12.09 -5.92
N PRO A 67 -3.98 -13.42 -5.91
CA PRO A 67 -5.09 -14.33 -6.16
C PRO A 67 -6.13 -14.01 -5.08
N VAL A 68 -7.33 -13.62 -5.50
CA VAL A 68 -8.48 -13.48 -4.61
C VAL A 68 -8.64 -14.83 -3.91
N LYS A 69 -8.08 -14.96 -2.70
CA LYS A 69 -8.55 -15.98 -1.77
C LYS A 69 -9.95 -15.53 -1.40
N GLY A 70 -10.93 -16.06 -2.12
CA GLY A 70 -12.35 -15.94 -1.75
C GLY A 70 -12.47 -16.21 -0.26
N GLY A 71 -13.21 -15.35 0.43
CA GLY A 71 -13.28 -15.30 1.88
C GLY A 71 -13.51 -16.67 2.49
N ASP A 72 -12.51 -17.12 3.24
CA ASP A 72 -12.66 -18.15 4.26
C ASP A 72 -12.75 -17.36 5.58
N HIS A 73 -13.96 -16.92 5.89
CA HIS A 73 -14.33 -16.46 7.22
C HIS A 73 -15.26 -17.55 7.75
N ASP A 74 -14.66 -18.50 8.48
CA ASP A 74 -15.35 -19.39 9.42
C ASP A 74 -15.81 -18.59 10.65
#